data_AF-A0AAU2N239-F1
#
_entry.id   AF-A0AAU2N239-F1
#
_cell.length_a   1.000
_cell.length_b   1.000
_cell.length_c   1.000
_cell.angle_alpha   90.00
_cell.angle_beta   90.00
_cell.angle_gamma   90.00
#
_symmetry.space_group_name_H-M   'P 1'
#
loop_
_entity.id
_entity.type
_entity.pdbx_description
1 polymer ?
#
loop_
_entity_poly.entity_id
_entity_poly.type
_entity_poly.pdbx_seq_one_letter_code
_entity_poly.pdbx_strand_id
1 'polypeptide(L)'
;MSPDVRKTALVIAAAVSLGLAAVVPAHGVEGPAPDPRDAKAMRDMATAIAVTAKYADERAALKDGYVPHGEECMSNPFGVGAMNYHYVKQANWGSKDPARPTALLYSKEKDRNGRRRLETVEWMSTDRDQDLKTSDDRPSMFGLPFDGPMPGHWAGMPKHYDLHMWAYKENPAGRFHNWNPALTCPKKAPAPGKPAAAHPHGH
;
A
#
# COMPACT_ATOMS: atom_id res chain seq x y z
N MET A 1 10.49 -56.04 67.99
CA MET A 1 10.38 -56.46 66.58
C MET A 1 10.15 -55.22 65.72
N SER A 2 11.20 -54.75 65.08
CA SER A 2 11.25 -53.74 64.01
C SER A 2 12.55 -53.98 63.25
N PRO A 3 12.72 -53.49 62.02
CA PRO A 3 11.82 -53.51 60.86
C PRO A 3 12.54 -54.15 59.65
N ASP A 4 11.87 -54.36 58.52
CA ASP A 4 12.61 -54.41 57.25
C ASP A 4 11.83 -53.73 56.12
N VAL A 5 12.41 -52.62 55.66
CA VAL A 5 11.92 -51.71 54.63
C VAL A 5 12.39 -52.24 53.28
N ARG A 6 11.45 -52.66 52.42
CA ARG A 6 11.75 -52.98 51.02
C ARG A 6 11.81 -51.68 50.21
N LYS A 7 13.00 -51.37 49.69
CA LYS A 7 13.25 -50.29 48.72
C LYS A 7 12.80 -50.75 47.33
N THR A 8 11.86 -50.03 46.73
CA THR A 8 11.51 -50.18 45.31
C THR A 8 12.20 -49.06 44.54
N ALA A 9 13.14 -49.40 43.67
CA ALA A 9 13.80 -48.45 42.78
C ALA A 9 12.89 -48.15 41.59
N LEU A 10 12.55 -46.87 41.38
CA LEU A 10 11.80 -46.39 40.24
C LEU A 10 12.79 -46.02 39.12
N VAL A 11 12.72 -46.71 37.98
CA VAL A 11 13.48 -46.36 36.77
C VAL A 11 12.67 -45.33 35.99
N ILE A 12 13.17 -44.10 35.88
CA ILE A 12 12.56 -43.04 35.05
C ILE A 12 13.25 -43.09 33.68
N ALA A 13 12.52 -43.55 32.66
CA ALA A 13 12.92 -43.41 31.26
C ALA A 13 12.50 -42.01 30.76
N ALA A 14 13.48 -41.14 30.48
CA ALA A 14 13.24 -39.85 29.86
C ALA A 14 13.10 -40.02 28.33
N ALA A 15 11.87 -39.88 27.80
CA ALA A 15 11.62 -39.82 26.37
C ALA A 15 11.86 -38.39 25.87
N VAL A 16 13.00 -38.15 25.22
CA VAL A 16 13.26 -36.87 24.53
C VAL A 16 12.49 -36.87 23.21
N SER A 17 11.40 -36.10 23.17
CA SER A 17 10.62 -35.89 21.95
C SER A 17 11.27 -34.77 21.14
N LEU A 18 11.94 -35.10 20.03
CA LEU A 18 12.34 -34.10 19.03
C LEU A 18 11.07 -33.61 18.31
N GLY A 19 10.57 -32.45 18.70
CA GLY A 19 9.54 -31.74 17.96
C GLY A 19 10.10 -31.22 16.64
N LEU A 20 9.68 -31.80 15.51
CA LEU A 20 9.85 -31.15 14.21
C LEU A 20 9.06 -29.84 14.24
N ALA A 21 9.76 -28.70 14.25
CA ALA A 21 9.15 -27.43 13.92
C ALA A 21 8.75 -27.45 12.44
N ALA A 22 7.46 -27.65 12.16
CA ALA A 22 6.93 -27.44 10.83
C ALA A 22 7.13 -25.96 10.47
N VAL A 23 8.00 -25.70 9.49
CA VAL A 23 8.08 -24.39 8.84
C VAL A 23 6.76 -24.23 8.11
N VAL A 24 5.81 -23.49 8.71
CA VAL A 24 4.60 -23.07 8.01
C VAL A 24 5.10 -22.22 6.84
N PRO A 25 4.78 -22.54 5.57
CA PRO A 25 5.06 -21.62 4.49
C PRO A 25 4.40 -20.29 4.86
N ALA A 26 5.11 -19.18 4.68
CA ALA A 26 4.49 -17.87 4.74
C ALA A 26 3.40 -17.87 3.66
N HIS A 27 2.17 -18.16 4.07
CA HIS A 27 1.01 -17.95 3.23
C HIS A 27 1.07 -16.46 2.95
N GLY A 28 1.32 -16.10 1.68
CA GLY A 28 1.09 -14.72 1.24
C GLY A 28 -0.28 -14.37 1.75
N VAL A 29 -0.36 -13.35 2.61
CA VAL A 29 -1.63 -12.89 3.15
C VAL A 29 -2.51 -12.68 1.92
N GLU A 30 -3.55 -13.49 1.75
CA GLU A 30 -4.53 -13.22 0.70
C GLU A 30 -5.21 -11.94 1.14
N GLY A 31 -4.71 -10.82 0.60
CA GLY A 31 -5.32 -9.54 0.79
C GLY A 31 -6.75 -9.49 0.28
N PRO A 32 -7.45 -8.36 0.48
CA PRO A 32 -8.77 -8.19 -0.11
C PRO A 32 -8.66 -8.44 -1.61
N ALA A 33 -9.44 -9.41 -2.08
CA ALA A 33 -9.58 -9.75 -3.47
C ALA A 33 -11.08 -9.83 -3.76
N PRO A 34 -11.54 -9.31 -4.91
CA PRO A 34 -12.91 -9.53 -5.36
C PRO A 34 -13.22 -11.03 -5.41
N ASP A 35 -14.47 -11.41 -5.12
CA ASP A 35 -14.92 -12.78 -5.40
C ASP A 35 -14.68 -13.05 -6.89
N PRO A 36 -13.87 -14.06 -7.27
CA PRO A 36 -13.59 -14.34 -8.68
C PRO A 36 -14.85 -14.71 -9.48
N ARG A 37 -15.96 -15.05 -8.81
CA ARG A 37 -17.27 -15.32 -9.41
C ARG A 37 -18.10 -14.05 -9.64
N ASP A 38 -17.70 -12.90 -9.09
CA ASP A 38 -18.32 -11.62 -9.40
C ASP A 38 -17.90 -11.18 -10.81
N ALA A 39 -18.70 -11.60 -11.80
CA ALA A 39 -18.46 -11.29 -13.20
C ALA A 39 -18.46 -9.78 -13.47
N LYS A 40 -19.14 -8.95 -12.66
CA LYS A 40 -19.12 -7.51 -12.81
C LYS A 40 -17.78 -6.95 -12.34
N ALA A 41 -17.31 -7.34 -11.14
CA ALA A 41 -16.00 -6.93 -10.64
C ALA A 41 -14.89 -7.30 -11.63
N MET A 42 -14.92 -8.51 -12.18
CA MET A 42 -13.93 -8.95 -13.17
C MET A 42 -13.94 -8.11 -14.45
N ARG A 43 -15.12 -7.76 -14.99
CA ARG A 43 -15.25 -6.87 -16.16
C ARG A 43 -14.80 -5.44 -15.87
N ASP A 44 -15.13 -4.93 -14.70
CA ASP A 44 -14.77 -3.58 -14.27
C ASP A 44 -13.24 -3.47 -14.12
N MET A 45 -12.57 -4.46 -13.49
CA MET A 45 -11.10 -4.48 -13.42
C MET A 45 -10.47 -4.54 -14.82
N ALA A 46 -11.01 -5.37 -15.72
CA ALA A 46 -10.54 -5.44 -17.10
C ALA A 46 -10.70 -4.11 -17.83
N THR A 47 -11.81 -3.40 -17.58
CA THR A 47 -12.05 -2.05 -18.11
C THR A 47 -10.98 -1.09 -17.62
N ALA A 48 -10.71 -1.06 -16.31
CA ALA A 48 -9.69 -0.20 -15.72
C ALA A 48 -8.30 -0.44 -16.33
N ILE A 49 -7.89 -1.71 -16.48
CA ILE A 49 -6.62 -2.10 -17.10
C ILE A 49 -6.57 -1.65 -18.57
N ALA A 50 -7.64 -1.90 -19.33
CA ALA A 50 -7.70 -1.57 -20.75
C ALA A 50 -7.60 -0.06 -21.01
N VAL A 51 -8.35 0.76 -20.26
CA VAL A 51 -8.34 2.22 -20.47
C VAL A 51 -7.07 2.90 -19.97
N THR A 52 -6.40 2.32 -18.97
CA THR A 52 -5.15 2.88 -18.42
C THR A 52 -3.88 2.31 -19.06
N ALA A 53 -3.97 1.26 -19.88
CA ALA A 53 -2.80 0.67 -20.55
C ALA A 53 -1.98 1.67 -21.37
N LYS A 54 -2.62 2.66 -22.00
CA LYS A 54 -1.93 3.75 -22.73
C LYS A 54 -1.00 4.59 -21.84
N TYR A 55 -1.26 4.62 -20.53
CA TYR A 55 -0.45 5.36 -19.56
C TYR A 55 0.83 4.62 -19.15
N ALA A 56 1.09 3.44 -19.71
CA ALA A 56 2.43 2.88 -19.70
C ALA A 56 3.48 3.83 -20.32
N ASP A 57 3.06 4.72 -21.25
CA ASP A 57 3.81 5.94 -21.58
C ASP A 57 3.37 7.08 -20.65
N GLU A 58 4.18 7.40 -19.66
CA GLU A 58 3.94 8.47 -18.67
C GLU A 58 3.54 9.80 -19.32
N ARG A 59 4.06 10.11 -20.51
CA ARG A 59 3.72 11.35 -21.23
C ARG A 59 2.26 11.40 -21.63
N ALA A 60 1.65 10.26 -21.92
CA ALA A 60 0.21 10.19 -22.21
C ALA A 60 -0.62 10.50 -20.96
N ALA A 61 -0.17 10.09 -19.77
CA ALA A 61 -0.85 10.41 -18.52
C ALA A 61 -0.77 11.90 -18.21
N LEU A 62 0.41 12.49 -18.34
CA LEU A 62 0.62 13.94 -18.19
C LEU A 62 -0.26 14.74 -19.16
N LYS A 63 -0.31 14.33 -20.44
CA LYS A 63 -1.15 14.96 -21.46
C LYS A 63 -2.65 14.87 -21.12
N ASP A 64 -3.08 13.75 -20.53
CA ASP A 64 -4.47 13.53 -20.13
C ASP A 64 -4.83 14.16 -18.77
N GLY A 65 -3.90 14.88 -18.14
CA GLY A 65 -4.13 15.65 -16.92
C GLY A 65 -3.86 14.89 -15.62
N TYR A 66 -3.16 13.75 -15.66
CA TYR A 66 -2.60 13.10 -14.48
C TYR A 66 -1.23 13.73 -14.20
N VAL A 67 -1.15 14.57 -13.16
CA VAL A 67 0.08 15.30 -12.81
C VAL A 67 0.60 14.90 -11.44
N PRO A 68 1.91 14.93 -11.20
CA PRO A 68 2.47 14.62 -9.89
C PRO A 68 1.80 15.47 -8.80
N HIS A 69 1.30 14.80 -7.76
CA HIS A 69 0.74 15.45 -6.57
C HIS A 69 1.47 14.94 -5.34
N GLY A 70 2.00 15.88 -4.53
CA GLY A 70 3.01 15.57 -3.55
C GLY A 70 4.34 15.24 -4.23
N GLU A 71 5.42 15.92 -3.87
CA GLU A 71 6.74 15.65 -4.49
C GLU A 71 7.37 14.32 -4.02
N GLU A 72 6.70 13.60 -3.12
CA GLU A 72 7.30 12.54 -2.33
C GLU A 72 6.73 11.16 -2.66
N CYS A 73 7.62 10.19 -2.77
CA CYS A 73 7.29 8.77 -2.82
C CYS A 73 6.61 8.37 -1.51
N MET A 74 5.41 7.80 -1.58
CA MET A 74 4.64 7.45 -0.39
C MET A 74 5.13 6.13 0.22
N SER A 75 5.67 6.23 1.44
CA SER A 75 6.11 5.09 2.27
C SER A 75 5.06 4.76 3.30
N ASN A 76 4.92 3.48 3.62
CA ASN A 76 4.01 3.04 4.68
C ASN A 76 4.45 3.63 6.04
N PRO A 77 3.66 4.52 6.67
CA PRO A 77 4.05 5.15 7.93
C PRO A 77 3.98 4.17 9.12
N PHE A 78 3.40 2.98 8.94
CA PHE A 78 3.19 1.98 9.98
C PHE A 78 4.09 0.75 9.84
N GLY A 79 4.99 0.70 8.86
CA GLY A 79 5.87 -0.45 8.67
C GLY A 79 6.53 -0.52 7.31
N VAL A 80 6.49 -1.70 6.69
CA VAL A 80 7.14 -1.97 5.41
C VAL A 80 6.25 -1.61 4.23
N GLY A 81 6.88 -1.24 3.13
CA GLY A 81 6.25 -1.06 1.84
C GLY A 81 6.09 0.40 1.40
N ALA A 82 5.72 0.55 0.14
CA ALA A 82 5.50 1.83 -0.50
C ALA A 82 4.37 1.73 -1.54
N MET A 83 3.82 2.89 -1.88
CA MET A 83 2.90 3.12 -2.99
C MET A 83 3.59 3.75 -4.21
N ASN A 84 4.77 4.35 -3.99
CA ASN A 84 5.49 5.18 -4.96
C ASN A 84 4.80 6.52 -5.27
N TYR A 85 4.89 7.00 -6.51
CA TYR A 85 4.59 8.39 -6.87
C TYR A 85 3.19 8.54 -7.47
N HIS A 86 2.35 9.36 -6.85
CA HIS A 86 0.97 9.58 -7.27
C HIS A 86 0.88 10.68 -8.33
N TYR A 87 0.24 10.34 -9.45
CA TYR A 87 -0.11 11.29 -10.51
C TYR A 87 -1.62 11.39 -10.49
N VAL A 88 -2.14 12.52 -10.02
CA VAL A 88 -3.56 12.70 -9.75
C VAL A 88 -4.20 13.53 -10.85
N LYS A 89 -5.41 13.12 -11.26
CA LYS A 89 -6.28 13.88 -12.16
C LYS A 89 -7.48 14.36 -11.36
N GLN A 90 -7.43 15.61 -10.92
CA GLN A 90 -8.45 16.21 -10.04
C GLN A 90 -9.88 16.09 -10.61
N ALA A 91 -10.03 16.16 -11.93
CA ALA A 91 -11.33 16.02 -12.62
C ALA A 91 -11.98 14.63 -12.47
N ASN A 92 -11.26 13.63 -11.96
CA ASN A 92 -11.77 12.29 -11.67
C ASN A 92 -11.97 12.05 -10.16
N TRP A 93 -11.68 13.02 -9.30
CA TRP A 93 -11.91 12.90 -7.87
C TRP A 93 -13.38 12.58 -7.55
N GLY A 94 -13.62 11.58 -6.71
CA GLY A 94 -14.96 11.08 -6.39
C GLY A 94 -15.58 10.15 -7.45
N SER A 95 -14.86 9.85 -8.54
CA SER A 95 -15.38 8.91 -9.55
C SER A 95 -15.43 7.48 -8.99
N LYS A 96 -16.54 6.79 -9.30
CA LYS A 96 -16.71 5.35 -9.08
C LYS A 96 -16.80 4.58 -10.41
N ASP A 97 -16.32 5.20 -11.48
CA ASP A 97 -16.26 4.62 -12.81
C ASP A 97 -14.89 3.93 -12.99
N PRO A 98 -14.85 2.61 -13.27
CA PRO A 98 -13.60 1.89 -13.54
C PRO A 98 -12.77 2.51 -14.67
N ALA A 99 -13.39 3.24 -15.60
CA ALA A 99 -12.68 3.91 -16.68
C ALA A 99 -12.04 5.26 -16.28
N ARG A 100 -12.27 5.73 -15.05
CA ARG A 100 -11.90 7.07 -14.60
C ARG A 100 -11.19 7.07 -13.24
N PRO A 101 -10.01 6.44 -13.12
CA PRO A 101 -9.25 6.47 -11.89
C PRO A 101 -8.85 7.91 -11.54
N THR A 102 -8.83 8.20 -10.24
CA THR A 102 -8.39 9.48 -9.68
C THR A 102 -6.87 9.62 -9.79
N ALA A 103 -6.13 8.54 -9.57
CA ALA A 103 -4.68 8.55 -9.65
C ALA A 103 -4.09 7.36 -10.39
N LEU A 104 -2.88 7.59 -10.89
CA LEU A 104 -1.98 6.60 -11.47
C LEU A 104 -0.68 6.64 -10.66
N LEU A 105 -0.21 5.50 -10.19
CA LEU A 105 1.00 5.43 -9.39
C LEU A 105 2.14 4.86 -10.21
N TYR A 106 3.28 5.53 -10.11
CA TYR A 106 4.44 5.30 -10.95
C TYR A 106 5.66 4.91 -10.13
N SER A 107 6.49 4.02 -10.71
CA SER A 107 7.70 3.49 -10.11
C SER A 107 8.67 4.56 -9.62
N LYS A 108 9.44 4.22 -8.58
CA LYS A 108 10.56 5.04 -8.12
C LYS A 108 11.63 5.20 -9.19
N GLU A 109 11.95 4.11 -9.88
CA GLU A 109 12.94 4.07 -10.93
C GLU A 109 12.45 4.81 -12.17
N LYS A 110 13.41 5.42 -12.89
CA LYS A 110 13.20 6.03 -14.19
C LYS A 110 13.96 5.25 -15.24
N ASP A 111 13.40 5.15 -16.44
CA ASP A 111 14.09 4.63 -17.61
C ASP A 111 15.19 5.62 -18.08
N ARG A 112 15.95 5.22 -19.11
CA ARG A 112 17.02 6.06 -19.69
C ARG A 112 16.55 7.42 -20.23
N ASN A 113 15.25 7.57 -20.48
CA ASN A 113 14.63 8.80 -20.97
C ASN A 113 13.99 9.60 -19.81
N GLY A 114 14.22 9.20 -18.56
CA GLY A 114 13.69 9.88 -17.39
C GLY A 114 12.22 9.56 -17.08
N ARG A 115 11.63 8.54 -17.74
CA ARG A 115 10.22 8.16 -17.56
C ARG A 115 10.04 7.10 -16.50
N ARG A 116 8.99 7.20 -15.70
CA ARG A 116 8.61 6.19 -14.73
C ARG A 116 7.72 5.12 -15.37
N ARG A 117 7.64 3.96 -14.72
CA ARG A 117 6.77 2.85 -15.15
C ARG A 117 5.45 2.92 -14.38
N LEU A 118 4.32 2.76 -15.07
CA LEU A 118 3.01 2.64 -14.43
C LEU A 118 2.94 1.33 -13.63
N GLU A 119 2.43 1.38 -12.40
CA GLU A 119 2.38 0.22 -11.48
C GLU A 119 0.97 -0.05 -10.96
N THR A 120 0.25 1.01 -10.58
CA THR A 120 -1.03 0.93 -9.86
C THR A 120 -2.01 1.97 -10.37
N VAL A 121 -3.30 1.68 -10.25
CA VAL A 121 -4.39 2.62 -10.50
C VAL A 121 -5.21 2.78 -9.22
N GLU A 122 -5.78 3.97 -9.00
CA GLU A 122 -6.44 4.29 -7.73
C GLU A 122 -7.68 5.16 -7.96
N TRP A 123 -8.71 4.90 -7.18
CA TRP A 123 -9.90 5.74 -7.05
C TRP A 123 -9.94 6.35 -5.66
N MET A 124 -10.35 7.61 -5.58
CA MET A 124 -10.40 8.34 -4.31
C MET A 124 -11.72 9.10 -4.20
N SER A 125 -12.27 9.17 -3.00
CA SER A 125 -13.48 9.93 -2.68
C SER A 125 -13.32 10.69 -1.38
N THR A 126 -13.81 11.93 -1.35
CA THR A 126 -13.85 12.71 -0.11
C THR A 126 -14.73 12.05 0.93
N ASP A 127 -14.25 12.03 2.17
CA ASP A 127 -15.03 11.70 3.35
C ASP A 127 -15.98 12.87 3.68
N ARG A 128 -17.29 12.65 3.64
CA ARG A 128 -18.29 13.71 3.57
C ARG A 128 -18.30 14.63 4.78
N ASP A 129 -18.17 14.06 5.98
CA ASP A 129 -18.20 14.82 7.24
C ASP A 129 -16.79 15.19 7.75
N GLN A 130 -15.74 14.70 7.08
CA GLN A 130 -14.36 14.90 7.48
C GLN A 130 -14.12 14.42 8.92
N ASP A 131 -14.76 13.35 9.38
CA ASP A 131 -14.50 12.69 10.66
C ASP A 131 -13.90 11.30 10.44
N LEU A 132 -12.69 11.06 10.98
CA LEU A 132 -12.01 9.78 10.82
C LEU A 132 -12.66 8.63 11.62
N LYS A 133 -13.69 8.95 12.42
CA LYS A 133 -14.40 8.00 13.28
C LYS A 133 -15.70 7.47 12.66
N THR A 134 -16.22 8.12 11.63
CA THR A 134 -17.43 7.73 10.91
C THR A 134 -17.04 7.13 9.56
N SER A 135 -17.94 6.34 8.96
CA SER A 135 -17.70 5.79 7.62
C SER A 135 -18.97 5.32 6.89
N ASP A 136 -20.09 5.97 7.19
CA ASP A 136 -21.39 5.66 6.59
C ASP A 136 -21.44 5.94 5.07
N ASP A 137 -20.53 6.77 4.58
CA ASP A 137 -20.42 7.18 3.18
C ASP A 137 -19.30 6.45 2.41
N ARG A 138 -18.62 5.47 3.04
CA ARG A 138 -17.53 4.68 2.43
C ARG A 138 -18.00 4.06 1.10
N PRO A 139 -17.37 4.41 -0.04
CA PRO A 139 -17.68 3.80 -1.32
C PRO A 139 -17.28 2.32 -1.42
N SER A 140 -17.76 1.66 -2.47
CA SER A 140 -17.29 0.32 -2.86
C SER A 140 -17.15 0.23 -4.37
N MET A 141 -16.13 -0.49 -4.83
CA MET A 141 -15.88 -0.83 -6.23
C MET A 141 -15.27 -2.23 -6.32
N PHE A 142 -15.47 -2.91 -7.46
CA PHE A 142 -14.97 -4.29 -7.67
C PHE A 142 -15.41 -5.28 -6.58
N GLY A 143 -16.55 -5.05 -5.92
CA GLY A 143 -17.00 -5.87 -4.80
C GLY A 143 -16.25 -5.65 -3.48
N LEU A 144 -15.39 -4.62 -3.40
CA LEU A 144 -14.60 -4.27 -2.23
C LEU A 144 -14.97 -2.87 -1.71
N PRO A 145 -15.00 -2.67 -0.38
CA PRO A 145 -15.05 -1.33 0.20
C PRO A 145 -13.72 -0.60 -0.05
N PHE A 146 -13.77 0.73 -0.12
CA PHE A 146 -12.55 1.54 -0.13
C PHE A 146 -11.88 1.52 1.25
N ASP A 147 -10.55 1.64 1.30
CA ASP A 147 -9.81 1.88 2.53
C ASP A 147 -10.07 3.30 3.06
N GLY A 148 -9.96 3.48 4.38
CA GLY A 148 -10.20 4.77 5.06
C GLY A 148 -11.48 4.82 5.91
N PRO A 149 -11.92 6.01 6.37
CA PRO A 149 -11.38 7.31 5.98
C PRO A 149 -9.96 7.52 6.52
N MET A 150 -9.15 8.30 5.82
CA MET A 150 -7.78 8.58 6.21
C MET A 150 -7.41 10.07 6.05
N PRO A 151 -6.38 10.56 6.77
CA PRO A 151 -5.87 11.91 6.59
C PRO A 151 -5.40 12.17 5.17
N GLY A 152 -5.44 13.43 4.72
CA GLY A 152 -4.83 13.84 3.47
C GLY A 152 -3.32 13.60 3.43
N HIS A 153 -2.80 13.26 2.25
CA HIS A 153 -1.38 12.95 2.00
C HIS A 153 -0.56 14.15 1.52
N TRP A 154 -1.21 15.27 1.21
CA TRP A 154 -0.56 16.56 0.93
C TRP A 154 -1.37 17.73 1.48
N ALA A 155 -0.74 18.90 1.53
CA ALA A 155 -1.38 20.11 2.03
C ALA A 155 -2.65 20.44 1.23
N GLY A 156 -3.79 20.57 1.93
CA GLY A 156 -5.08 20.88 1.34
C GLY A 156 -5.85 19.69 0.78
N MET A 157 -5.31 18.47 0.85
CA MET A 157 -6.06 17.26 0.53
C MET A 157 -7.08 16.97 1.64
N PRO A 158 -8.36 16.73 1.30
CA PRO A 158 -9.36 16.37 2.31
C PRO A 158 -9.09 14.98 2.90
N LYS A 159 -9.71 14.70 4.04
CA LYS A 159 -9.89 13.31 4.48
C LYS A 159 -10.67 12.57 3.41
N HIS A 160 -10.28 11.34 3.15
CA HIS A 160 -10.74 10.62 1.99
C HIS A 160 -10.71 9.11 2.21
N TYR A 161 -11.34 8.43 1.27
CA TYR A 161 -11.24 7.01 1.04
C TYR A 161 -10.44 6.77 -0.24
N ASP A 162 -9.69 5.67 -0.31
CA ASP A 162 -9.04 5.23 -1.54
C ASP A 162 -9.25 3.74 -1.81
N LEU A 163 -9.11 3.35 -3.08
CA LEU A 163 -9.05 1.94 -3.45
C LEU A 163 -7.95 1.76 -4.49
N HIS A 164 -6.88 1.09 -4.07
CA HIS A 164 -5.74 0.76 -4.91
C HIS A 164 -6.00 -0.51 -5.70
N MET A 165 -5.60 -0.54 -6.97
CA MET A 165 -5.51 -1.78 -7.75
C MET A 165 -4.13 -1.88 -8.40
N TRP A 166 -3.32 -2.82 -7.92
CA TRP A 166 -2.00 -3.17 -8.45
C TRP A 166 -2.15 -3.87 -9.81
N ALA A 167 -2.35 -3.07 -10.85
CA ALA A 167 -2.69 -3.51 -12.21
C ALA A 167 -1.49 -3.99 -13.03
N TYR A 168 -0.30 -3.43 -12.77
CA TYR A 168 0.89 -3.63 -13.61
C TYR A 168 2.12 -4.14 -12.85
N LYS A 169 2.09 -4.04 -11.52
CA LYS A 169 3.14 -4.53 -10.63
C LYS A 169 2.53 -5.46 -9.61
N GLU A 170 3.10 -6.65 -9.43
CA GLU A 170 2.64 -7.57 -8.39
C GLU A 170 2.85 -6.98 -7.00
N ASN A 171 1.82 -7.13 -6.15
CA ASN A 171 1.90 -6.84 -4.73
C ASN A 171 1.77 -8.17 -3.96
N PRO A 172 2.84 -8.63 -3.26
CA PRO A 172 2.81 -9.86 -2.47
C PRO A 172 1.79 -9.86 -1.32
N ALA A 173 1.33 -8.69 -0.88
CA ALA A 173 0.25 -8.59 0.10
C ALA A 173 -1.13 -8.79 -0.53
N GLY A 174 -1.28 -8.62 -1.85
CA GLY A 174 -2.55 -8.74 -2.57
C GLY A 174 -2.84 -7.55 -3.48
N ARG A 175 -3.65 -7.78 -4.53
CA ARG A 175 -3.90 -6.81 -5.61
C ARG A 175 -4.55 -5.51 -5.15
N PHE A 176 -5.30 -5.52 -4.04
CA PHE A 176 -5.99 -4.33 -3.52
C PHE A 176 -5.43 -3.84 -2.18
N HIS A 177 -4.28 -4.33 -1.72
CA HIS A 177 -3.63 -3.72 -0.56
C HIS A 177 -3.00 -2.38 -0.92
N ASN A 178 -3.23 -1.39 -0.06
CA ASN A 178 -2.62 -0.07 -0.15
C ASN A 178 -1.08 -0.10 -0.28
N TRP A 179 -0.39 -0.84 0.59
CA TRP A 179 1.07 -0.89 0.59
C TRP A 179 1.63 -2.13 -0.10
N ASN A 180 2.65 -1.97 -0.94
CA ASN A 180 3.41 -3.09 -1.49
C ASN A 180 4.70 -3.31 -0.67
N PRO A 181 4.80 -4.40 0.11
CA PRO A 181 5.94 -4.64 1.01
C PRO A 181 7.25 -4.92 0.26
N ALA A 182 7.19 -5.23 -1.04
CA ALA A 182 8.37 -5.41 -1.87
C ALA A 182 8.96 -4.08 -2.38
N LEU A 183 8.31 -2.94 -2.11
CA LEU A 183 8.73 -1.63 -2.58
C LEU A 183 9.26 -0.77 -1.43
N THR A 184 10.18 0.13 -1.77
CA THR A 184 10.75 1.12 -0.84
C THR A 184 10.97 2.44 -1.56
N CYS A 185 10.66 3.52 -0.85
CA CYS A 185 10.97 4.87 -1.32
C CYS A 185 12.42 5.26 -1.00
N PRO A 186 13.03 6.18 -1.78
CA PRO A 186 14.30 6.76 -1.40
C PRO A 186 14.16 7.46 -0.05
N LYS A 187 15.16 7.35 0.81
CA LYS A 187 15.24 8.19 2.01
C LYS A 187 15.31 9.65 1.56
N LYS A 188 14.48 10.51 2.13
CA LYS A 188 14.57 11.95 1.92
C LYS A 188 15.98 12.40 2.33
N ALA A 189 16.71 13.06 1.42
CA ALA A 189 17.99 13.66 1.78
C ALA A 189 17.74 14.69 2.90
N PRO A 190 18.62 14.79 3.92
CA PRO A 190 18.53 15.88 4.88
C PRO A 190 18.50 17.21 4.13
N ALA A 191 17.62 18.12 4.53
CA ALA A 191 17.65 19.48 4.00
C ALA A 191 19.07 20.05 4.20
N PRO A 192 19.66 20.75 3.20
CA PRO A 192 20.92 21.43 3.42
C PRO A 192 20.76 22.34 4.62
N GLY A 193 21.51 22.08 5.69
CA GLY A 193 21.49 22.91 6.88
C GLY A 193 21.80 24.35 6.47
N LYS A 194 21.00 25.31 6.96
CA LYS A 194 21.39 26.72 6.88
C LYS A 194 22.82 26.84 7.42
N PRO A 195 23.77 27.48 6.71
CA PRO A 195 25.07 27.77 7.29
C PRO A 195 24.83 28.49 8.62
N ALA A 196 25.47 27.99 9.69
CA ALA A 196 25.46 28.69 10.96
C ALA A 196 25.95 30.12 10.70
N ALA A 197 25.17 31.12 11.12
CA ALA A 197 25.60 32.51 11.07
C ALA A 197 26.90 32.60 11.86
N ALA A 198 27.98 33.03 11.20
CA ALA A 198 29.23 33.33 11.87
C ALA A 198 28.95 34.41 12.94
N HIS A 199 29.14 34.08 14.21
CA HIS A 199 29.15 35.06 15.28
C HIS A 199 30.41 35.93 15.12
N PRO A 200 30.27 37.26 14.94
CA PRO A 200 31.43 38.14 14.99
C PRO A 200 31.92 38.21 16.43
N HIS A 201 33.16 37.77 16.68
CA HIS A 201 33.85 38.07 17.92
C HIS A 201 34.24 39.56 17.89
N GLY A 202 33.60 40.36 18.75
CA GLY A 202 33.95 41.76 18.98
C GLY A 202 35.28 41.89 19.72
N HIS A 203 35.99 42.98 19.40
CA HIS A 203 37.25 43.43 19.99
C HIS A 203 37.08 43.97 21.41
#